data_AF-A0A9P6L066-F1
#
_entry.id   AF-A0A9P6L066-F1
#
_cell.length_a   1.000
_cell.length_b   1.000
_cell.length_c   1.000
_cell.angle_alpha   90.00
_cell.angle_beta   90.00
_cell.angle_gamma   90.00
#
_symmetry.space_group_name_H-M   'P 1'
#
loop_
_entity.id
_entity.type
_entity.pdbx_description
1 polymer ?
#
loop_
_entity_poly.entity_id
_entity_poly.type
_entity_poly.pdbx_seq_one_letter_code
_entity_poly.pdbx_strand_id
1 'polypeptide(L)'
;MQWNEEHEGDLSFQEEIEVMVSKLLALYSTVEFGSQPSAKLRSTMFLATFSIVETPSTGNEASTFLSDRKQLLRSFNNRFEAASYPLLVLVCGLLSTKDYTTLCPLLWSNSLADSDPKILAPTCFLAMQCAEKCGQDFIKCITDDISSDNPGLRHSAIDKVAKLISWRFQIGSQVVILDKIYKRPFKMARPSIAFVPMDIGSPLFIKEQDGTTDDNKNTLPLELRKRLLEIGWDDEEGPLDQRLEWATTPMSLIPSTDLARVDNDDTFSVAIQRLVYDTATKPAEREVSMTRQLTTDVVAKRRPVLVTSLLSIFPQVVSLNLDPDFVIANAARNLLLELMRDDPASLCRPVLSAMTGRGDEMSSAISTLREFTHISHRLPPATTHFVFAHLTGISNSLRGKWRRLKLCMDLPIRFPYCPS
;
A
#
# COMPACT_ATOMS: atom_id res chain seq x y z
N MET A 1 8.49 2.67 -31.63
CA MET A 1 8.70 1.20 -31.68
C MET A 1 10.19 0.89 -31.77
N GLN A 2 11.01 1.51 -30.91
CA GLN A 2 12.48 1.51 -30.99
C GLN A 2 13.12 1.45 -29.58
N TRP A 3 12.32 1.09 -28.56
CA TRP A 3 12.73 0.97 -27.15
C TRP A 3 12.99 -0.49 -26.72
N ASN A 4 12.81 -1.47 -27.61
CA ASN A 4 12.95 -2.88 -27.25
C ASN A 4 14.36 -3.46 -27.51
N GLU A 5 15.19 -2.88 -28.37
CA GLU A 5 16.50 -3.46 -28.70
C GLU A 5 17.59 -3.14 -27.67
N GLU A 6 17.48 -2.05 -26.89
CA GLU A 6 18.47 -1.74 -25.83
C GLU A 6 18.19 -2.49 -24.52
N HIS A 7 16.96 -2.96 -24.27
CA HIS A 7 16.63 -3.72 -23.05
C HIS A 7 16.97 -5.21 -23.13
N GLU A 8 17.19 -5.76 -24.32
CA GLU A 8 17.63 -7.14 -24.49
C GLU A 8 19.08 -7.34 -23.99
N GLY A 9 19.91 -6.29 -24.00
CA GLY A 9 21.29 -6.33 -23.51
C GLY A 9 21.46 -6.32 -22.00
N ASP A 10 20.57 -5.67 -21.24
CA ASP A 10 20.69 -5.58 -19.77
C ASP A 10 20.19 -6.85 -19.07
N LEU A 11 19.15 -7.51 -19.62
CA LEU A 11 18.74 -8.84 -19.17
C LEU A 11 19.85 -9.87 -19.41
N SER A 12 20.57 -9.76 -20.55
CA SER A 12 21.75 -10.57 -20.84
C SER A 12 22.83 -10.43 -19.77
N PHE A 13 23.08 -9.23 -19.25
CA PHE A 13 24.15 -9.02 -18.26
C PHE A 13 23.81 -9.61 -16.88
N GLN A 14 22.58 -9.41 -16.41
CA GLN A 14 22.14 -10.01 -15.15
C GLN A 14 22.12 -11.54 -15.25
N GLU A 15 21.62 -12.08 -16.36
CA GLU A 15 21.60 -13.52 -16.64
C GLU A 15 23.03 -14.06 -16.79
N GLU A 16 23.95 -13.32 -17.41
CA GLU A 16 25.38 -13.66 -17.46
C GLU A 16 26.02 -13.68 -16.07
N ILE A 17 25.71 -12.71 -15.21
CA ILE A 17 26.18 -12.69 -13.82
C ILE A 17 25.63 -13.89 -13.06
N GLU A 18 24.33 -14.16 -13.16
CA GLU A 18 23.71 -15.30 -12.49
C GLU A 18 24.29 -16.64 -12.99
N VAL A 19 24.51 -16.76 -14.30
CA VAL A 19 25.15 -17.91 -14.93
C VAL A 19 26.61 -18.03 -14.49
N MET A 20 27.36 -16.93 -14.41
CA MET A 20 28.75 -16.93 -13.91
C MET A 20 28.83 -17.30 -12.43
N VAL A 21 27.97 -16.73 -11.59
CA VAL A 21 27.89 -17.04 -10.16
C VAL A 21 27.47 -18.49 -9.96
N SER A 22 26.50 -18.99 -10.73
CA SER A 22 26.06 -20.39 -10.71
C SER A 22 27.18 -21.34 -11.16
N LYS A 23 27.91 -20.99 -12.22
CA LYS A 23 29.10 -21.74 -12.68
C LYS A 23 30.20 -21.75 -11.61
N LEU A 24 30.46 -20.62 -10.97
CA LEU A 24 31.42 -20.53 -9.86
C LEU A 24 30.97 -21.42 -8.69
N LEU A 25 29.71 -21.34 -8.28
CA LEU A 25 29.16 -22.19 -7.22
C LEU A 25 29.25 -23.68 -7.57
N ALA A 26 28.98 -24.05 -8.83
CA ALA A 26 29.14 -25.41 -9.32
C ALA A 26 30.61 -25.85 -9.25
N LEU A 27 31.55 -25.02 -9.70
CA LEU A 27 32.99 -25.29 -9.59
C LEU A 27 33.42 -25.47 -8.13
N TYR A 28 33.04 -24.55 -7.24
CA TYR A 28 33.33 -24.68 -5.80
C TYR A 28 32.76 -25.97 -5.22
N SER A 29 31.55 -26.37 -5.61
CA SER A 29 30.98 -27.65 -5.16
C SER A 29 31.75 -28.86 -5.69
N THR A 30 32.19 -28.87 -6.95
CA THR A 30 32.98 -29.98 -7.50
C THR A 30 34.34 -30.13 -6.83
N VAL A 31 35.00 -29.01 -6.48
CA VAL A 31 36.26 -29.02 -5.73
C VAL A 31 36.05 -29.52 -4.30
N GLU A 32 34.94 -29.14 -3.66
CA GLU A 32 34.56 -29.64 -2.33
C GLU A 32 34.34 -31.16 -2.32
N PHE A 33 33.62 -31.70 -3.31
CA PHE A 33 33.42 -33.14 -3.46
C PHE A 33 34.73 -33.89 -3.79
N GLY A 34 35.62 -33.29 -4.58
CA GLY A 34 36.92 -33.88 -4.92
C GLY A 34 37.95 -33.83 -3.78
N SER A 35 37.80 -32.86 -2.87
CA SER A 35 38.70 -32.68 -1.72
C SER A 35 38.34 -33.55 -0.52
N GLN A 36 37.19 -34.23 -0.51
CA GLN A 36 36.93 -35.22 0.52
C GLN A 36 37.94 -36.37 0.37
N PRO A 37 38.72 -36.70 1.42
CA PRO A 37 39.68 -37.78 1.36
C PRO A 37 38.92 -39.08 1.09
N SER A 38 38.96 -39.52 -0.17
CA SER A 38 38.39 -40.79 -0.61
C SER A 38 38.97 -41.89 0.27
N ALA A 39 38.10 -42.48 1.09
CA ALA A 39 38.42 -43.65 1.87
C ALA A 39 38.85 -44.76 0.90
N LYS A 40 40.17 -44.98 0.81
CA LYS A 40 40.87 -46.09 0.14
C LYS A 40 39.94 -47.17 -0.43
N LEU A 41 39.36 -46.93 -1.60
CA LEU A 41 38.88 -48.01 -2.44
C LEU A 41 40.06 -48.42 -3.31
N ARG A 42 40.67 -49.56 -2.94
CA ARG A 42 41.62 -50.30 -3.76
C ARG A 42 41.01 -50.48 -5.15
N SER A 43 41.53 -49.76 -6.14
CA SER A 43 41.29 -50.10 -7.54
C SER A 43 42.59 -49.94 -8.31
N THR A 44 42.90 -51.00 -9.04
CA THR A 44 44.18 -51.30 -9.67
C THR A 44 44.35 -50.58 -11.01
N MET A 45 45.52 -49.93 -11.15
CA MET A 45 46.25 -49.57 -12.38
C MET A 45 45.53 -48.76 -13.48
N PHE A 46 46.05 -47.56 -13.80
CA PHE A 46 47.05 -47.36 -14.86
C PHE A 46 47.64 -45.93 -14.76
N LEU A 47 48.92 -45.81 -15.13
CA LEU A 47 49.85 -44.70 -14.90
C LEU A 47 49.53 -43.40 -15.66
N ALA A 48 49.62 -42.26 -14.96
CA ALA A 48 50.08 -40.99 -15.52
C ALA A 48 50.93 -40.25 -14.48
N THR A 49 52.21 -40.07 -14.80
CA THR A 49 53.25 -39.54 -13.92
C THR A 49 53.23 -38.01 -13.95
N PHE A 50 52.72 -37.38 -12.89
CA PHE A 50 53.04 -36.00 -12.55
C PHE A 50 53.58 -35.99 -11.12
N SER A 51 54.85 -35.61 -10.96
CA SER A 51 55.49 -35.49 -9.66
C SER A 51 54.85 -34.34 -8.88
N ILE A 52 53.97 -34.66 -7.94
CA ILE A 52 53.48 -33.74 -6.93
C ILE A 52 54.41 -33.87 -5.73
N VAL A 53 55.09 -32.76 -5.42
CA VAL A 53 55.81 -32.56 -4.17
C VAL A 53 54.81 -32.66 -3.03
N GLU A 54 54.95 -33.66 -2.17
CA GLU A 54 54.18 -33.81 -0.94
C GLU A 54 54.54 -32.70 0.05
N THR A 55 53.65 -31.72 0.20
CA THR A 55 53.64 -30.80 1.36
C THR A 55 52.64 -31.29 2.41
N PRO A 56 52.97 -31.15 3.71
CA PRO A 56 52.18 -31.74 4.79
C PRO A 56 50.88 -30.97 5.08
N SER A 57 49.79 -31.73 5.12
CA SER A 57 48.62 -31.60 6.02
C SER A 57 47.97 -30.22 6.25
N THR A 58 47.67 -29.46 5.20
CA THR A 58 46.79 -28.25 5.24
C THR A 58 45.35 -28.52 4.76
N GLY A 59 44.93 -29.79 4.70
CA GLY A 59 43.64 -30.19 4.09
C GLY A 59 42.40 -29.58 4.73
N ASN A 60 42.43 -29.28 6.03
CA ASN A 60 41.27 -28.67 6.72
C ASN A 60 41.11 -27.17 6.38
N GLU A 61 42.20 -26.42 6.24
CA GLU A 61 42.16 -24.97 5.96
C GLU A 61 41.61 -24.66 4.56
N ALA A 62 41.93 -25.50 3.58
CA ALA A 62 41.41 -25.37 2.22
C ALA A 62 39.89 -25.59 2.18
N SER A 63 39.38 -26.59 2.92
CA SER A 63 37.94 -26.87 2.98
C SER A 63 37.15 -25.75 3.66
N THR A 64 37.67 -25.18 4.75
CA THR A 64 37.04 -24.03 5.43
C THR A 64 37.04 -22.79 4.55
N PHE A 65 38.15 -22.52 3.85
CA PHE A 65 38.25 -21.37 2.95
C PHE A 65 37.33 -21.47 1.72
N LEU A 66 37.14 -22.68 1.17
CA LEU A 66 36.18 -22.92 0.08
C LEU A 66 34.73 -22.76 0.56
N SER A 67 34.42 -23.25 1.77
CA SER A 67 33.10 -23.05 2.40
C SER A 67 32.81 -21.56 2.63
N ASP A 68 33.78 -20.80 3.16
CA ASP A 68 33.64 -19.36 3.38
C ASP A 68 33.43 -18.60 2.07
N ARG A 69 34.17 -18.93 1.01
CA ARG A 69 33.98 -18.32 -0.32
C ARG A 69 32.63 -18.66 -0.93
N LYS A 70 32.14 -19.89 -0.75
CA LYS A 70 30.80 -20.31 -1.20
C LYS A 70 29.70 -19.55 -0.46
N GLN A 71 29.88 -19.32 0.84
CA GLN A 71 28.97 -18.50 1.64
C GLN A 71 28.99 -17.03 1.19
N LEU A 72 30.16 -16.49 0.86
CA LEU A 72 30.35 -15.12 0.36
C LEU A 72 29.67 -14.95 -1.01
N LEU A 73 29.86 -15.88 -1.94
CA LEU A 73 29.22 -15.86 -3.28
C LEU A 73 27.69 -15.98 -3.19
N ARG A 74 27.18 -16.87 -2.34
CA ARG A 74 25.74 -16.95 -2.05
C ARG A 74 25.21 -15.64 -1.46
N SER A 75 26.04 -14.96 -0.68
CA SER A 75 25.67 -13.68 -0.10
C SER A 75 25.60 -12.57 -1.15
N PHE A 76 26.41 -12.58 -2.21
CA PHE A 76 26.40 -11.54 -3.23
C PHE A 76 25.12 -11.49 -4.05
N ASN A 77 24.54 -12.65 -4.42
CA ASN A 77 23.40 -12.70 -5.34
C ASN A 77 22.12 -12.07 -4.76
N ASN A 78 21.84 -12.23 -3.46
CA ASN A 78 20.69 -11.60 -2.80
C ASN A 78 21.01 -10.27 -2.09
N ARG A 79 22.30 -9.92 -1.91
CA ARG A 79 22.66 -8.72 -1.12
C ARG A 79 22.70 -7.44 -1.92
N PHE A 80 22.82 -7.48 -3.25
CA PHE A 80 22.91 -6.23 -3.99
C PHE A 80 21.61 -5.43 -3.88
N GLU A 81 20.45 -6.03 -4.15
CA GLU A 81 19.15 -5.37 -3.98
C GLU A 81 18.88 -5.02 -2.51
N ALA A 82 19.15 -5.95 -1.60
CA ALA A 82 18.97 -5.75 -0.16
C ALA A 82 19.85 -4.63 0.44
N ALA A 83 20.98 -4.29 -0.20
CA ALA A 83 21.83 -3.17 0.21
C ALA A 83 21.57 -1.89 -0.61
N SER A 84 21.32 -2.02 -1.91
CA SER A 84 21.17 -0.90 -2.84
C SER A 84 19.83 -0.19 -2.69
N TYR A 85 18.71 -0.90 -2.50
CA TYR A 85 17.42 -0.23 -2.36
C TYR A 85 17.30 0.60 -1.09
N PRO A 86 17.69 0.12 0.11
CA PRO A 86 17.75 0.99 1.29
C PRO A 86 18.66 2.19 1.11
N LEU A 87 19.80 2.02 0.42
CA LEU A 87 20.70 3.14 0.11
C LEU A 87 20.02 4.15 -0.83
N LEU A 88 19.35 3.70 -1.88
CA LEU A 88 18.59 4.54 -2.80
C LEU A 88 17.45 5.27 -2.10
N VAL A 89 16.76 4.60 -1.17
CA VAL A 89 15.74 5.22 -0.31
C VAL A 89 16.37 6.30 0.57
N LEU A 90 17.53 6.01 1.16
CA LEU A 90 18.26 6.96 2.00
C LEU A 90 18.62 8.25 1.24
N VAL A 91 19.02 8.12 -0.03
CA VAL A 91 19.42 9.23 -0.91
C VAL A 91 18.33 9.68 -1.87
N CYS A 92 17.06 9.30 -1.67
CA CYS A 92 15.99 9.51 -2.65
C CYS A 92 15.75 11.00 -2.97
N GLY A 93 16.10 11.90 -2.04
CA GLY A 93 16.04 13.35 -2.24
C GLY A 93 17.08 13.92 -3.20
N LEU A 94 18.13 13.15 -3.55
CA LEU A 94 19.17 13.51 -4.51
C LEU A 94 18.88 12.97 -5.93
N LEU A 95 17.94 12.04 -6.06
CA LEU A 95 17.58 11.45 -7.35
C LEU A 95 16.78 12.44 -8.20
N SER A 96 17.17 12.56 -9.46
CA SER A 96 16.46 13.37 -10.46
C SER A 96 15.28 12.60 -11.05
N THR A 97 14.36 13.31 -11.71
CA THR A 97 13.23 12.67 -12.41
C THR A 97 13.69 11.67 -13.47
N LYS A 98 14.84 11.91 -14.12
CA LYS A 98 15.41 11.00 -15.11
C LYS A 98 15.84 9.67 -14.49
N ASP A 99 16.40 9.71 -13.28
CA ASP A 99 16.80 8.50 -12.56
C ASP A 99 15.56 7.67 -12.17
N TYR A 100 14.44 8.32 -11.84
CA TYR A 100 13.18 7.61 -11.59
C TYR A 100 12.58 7.00 -12.85
N THR A 101 12.76 7.62 -14.03
CA THR A 101 12.28 7.04 -15.29
C THR A 101 13.07 5.80 -15.71
N THR A 102 14.37 5.75 -15.41
CA THR A 102 15.20 4.56 -15.68
C THR A 102 14.98 3.47 -14.62
N LEU A 103 14.77 3.86 -13.36
CA LEU A 103 14.53 2.95 -12.24
C LEU A 103 13.13 2.30 -12.30
N CYS A 104 12.13 3.01 -12.80
CA CYS A 104 10.74 2.59 -12.92
C CYS A 104 10.54 1.18 -13.49
N PRO A 105 10.97 0.88 -14.73
CA PRO A 105 10.78 -0.45 -15.31
C PRO A 105 11.51 -1.55 -14.52
N LEU A 106 12.72 -1.27 -14.04
CA LEU A 106 13.52 -2.23 -13.26
C LEU A 106 12.83 -2.63 -11.95
N LEU A 107 12.27 -1.65 -11.23
CA LEU A 107 11.53 -1.93 -9.99
C LEU A 107 10.24 -2.69 -10.26
N TRP A 108 9.55 -2.31 -11.34
CA TRP A 108 8.28 -2.91 -11.69
C TRP A 108 8.44 -4.36 -12.16
N SER A 109 9.42 -4.66 -13.02
CA SER A 109 9.62 -6.00 -13.57
C SER A 109 10.25 -6.94 -12.55
N ASN A 110 11.30 -6.51 -11.85
CA ASN A 110 12.22 -7.43 -11.16
C ASN A 110 11.97 -7.51 -9.64
N SER A 111 11.80 -6.37 -8.96
CA SER A 111 11.92 -6.35 -7.48
C SER A 111 10.60 -6.35 -6.71
N LEU A 112 9.47 -5.98 -7.32
CA LEU A 112 8.15 -6.10 -6.67
C LEU A 112 7.63 -7.54 -6.59
N ALA A 113 8.27 -8.49 -7.26
CA ALA A 113 7.95 -9.91 -7.15
C ALA A 113 8.47 -10.54 -5.85
N ASP A 114 9.50 -9.94 -5.22
CA ASP A 114 10.15 -10.49 -4.03
C ASP A 114 9.20 -10.51 -2.80
N SER A 115 9.43 -11.46 -1.90
CA SER A 115 8.72 -11.64 -0.64
C SER A 115 9.55 -11.21 0.58
N ASP A 116 10.86 -10.98 0.44
CA ASP A 116 11.68 -10.51 1.57
C ASP A 116 11.29 -9.06 1.95
N PRO A 117 10.77 -8.81 3.18
CA PRO A 117 10.40 -7.46 3.61
C PRO A 117 11.57 -6.46 3.59
N LYS A 118 12.82 -6.93 3.68
CA LYS A 118 14.01 -6.06 3.62
C LYS A 118 14.24 -5.46 2.23
N ILE A 119 13.81 -6.17 1.19
CA ILE A 119 13.91 -5.74 -0.21
C ILE A 119 12.59 -5.06 -0.61
N LEU A 120 11.47 -5.70 -0.26
CA LEU A 120 10.14 -5.26 -0.64
C LEU A 120 9.79 -3.88 -0.06
N ALA A 121 10.11 -3.59 1.21
CA ALA A 121 9.73 -2.32 1.81
C ALA A 121 10.44 -1.10 1.16
N PRO A 122 11.77 -1.12 0.95
CA PRO A 122 12.46 -0.12 0.15
C PRO A 122 11.97 -0.05 -1.31
N THR A 123 11.73 -1.20 -1.95
CA THR A 123 11.22 -1.25 -3.32
C THR A 123 9.86 -0.59 -3.44
N CYS A 124 8.91 -0.88 -2.55
CA CYS A 124 7.60 -0.23 -2.53
C CYS A 124 7.72 1.29 -2.28
N PHE A 125 8.65 1.72 -1.42
CA PHE A 125 8.92 3.14 -1.23
C PHE A 125 9.39 3.81 -2.53
N LEU A 126 10.37 3.21 -3.22
CA LEU A 126 10.92 3.75 -4.47
C LEU A 126 9.87 3.71 -5.59
N ALA A 127 9.07 2.65 -5.69
CA ALA A 127 7.97 2.55 -6.64
C ALA A 127 6.90 3.64 -6.41
N MET A 128 6.55 3.94 -5.15
CA MET A 128 5.68 5.08 -4.85
C MET A 128 6.35 6.41 -5.21
N GLN A 129 7.67 6.56 -5.05
CA GLN A 129 8.38 7.75 -5.54
C GLN A 129 8.36 7.86 -7.07
N CYS A 130 8.54 6.75 -7.80
CA CYS A 130 8.35 6.70 -9.25
C CYS A 130 6.94 7.17 -9.62
N ALA A 131 5.91 6.64 -8.97
CA ALA A 131 4.53 7.09 -9.19
C ALA A 131 4.35 8.60 -8.95
N GLU A 132 5.05 9.21 -7.98
CA GLU A 132 4.95 10.65 -7.71
C GLU A 132 5.74 11.50 -8.71
N LYS A 133 6.95 11.07 -9.11
CA LYS A 133 7.87 11.87 -9.94
C LYS A 133 7.67 11.67 -11.44
N CYS A 134 7.44 10.44 -11.88
CA CYS A 134 7.24 10.02 -13.27
C CYS A 134 5.91 9.26 -13.42
N GLY A 135 4.84 9.81 -12.83
CA GLY A 135 3.55 9.12 -12.73
C GLY A 135 2.98 8.63 -14.06
N GLN A 136 3.14 9.36 -15.17
CA GLN A 136 2.62 8.90 -16.47
C GLN A 136 3.33 7.63 -16.97
N ASP A 137 4.66 7.59 -16.89
CA ASP A 137 5.45 6.44 -17.35
C ASP A 137 5.22 5.22 -16.46
N PHE A 138 5.16 5.42 -15.13
CA PHE A 138 4.90 4.34 -14.19
C PHE A 138 3.48 3.76 -14.35
N ILE A 139 2.47 4.61 -14.49
CA ILE A 139 1.08 4.15 -14.70
C ILE A 139 0.93 3.47 -16.05
N LYS A 140 1.64 3.92 -17.08
CA LYS A 140 1.68 3.24 -18.37
C LYS A 140 2.25 1.83 -18.23
N CYS A 141 3.37 1.65 -17.53
CA CYS A 141 3.95 0.32 -17.29
C CYS A 141 2.95 -0.63 -16.61
N ILE A 142 2.24 -0.14 -15.58
CA ILE A 142 1.21 -0.94 -14.89
C ILE A 142 0.04 -1.26 -15.83
N THR A 143 -0.42 -0.27 -16.60
CA THR A 143 -1.55 -0.43 -17.53
C THR A 143 -1.23 -1.42 -18.64
N ASP A 144 -0.01 -1.37 -19.17
CA ASP A 144 0.48 -2.26 -20.23
C ASP A 144 0.47 -3.72 -19.73
N ASP A 145 0.92 -3.97 -18.50
CA ASP A 145 0.88 -5.31 -17.89
C ASP A 145 -0.55 -5.78 -17.55
N ILE A 146 -1.39 -4.89 -16.99
CA ILE A 146 -2.80 -5.17 -16.70
C ILE A 146 -3.60 -5.47 -17.96
N SER A 147 -3.27 -4.81 -19.08
CA SER A 147 -3.98 -4.97 -20.36
C SER A 147 -3.33 -6.02 -21.27
N SER A 148 -2.29 -6.71 -20.79
CA SER A 148 -1.57 -7.70 -21.59
C SER A 148 -2.45 -8.93 -21.89
N ASP A 149 -2.24 -9.55 -23.05
CA ASP A 149 -2.94 -10.79 -23.42
C ASP A 149 -2.52 -11.98 -22.53
N ASN A 150 -1.34 -11.90 -21.92
CA ASN A 150 -0.79 -12.95 -21.08
C ASN A 150 -1.42 -12.91 -19.67
N PRO A 151 -2.18 -13.94 -19.26
CA PRO A 151 -2.82 -13.99 -17.94
C PRO A 151 -1.80 -13.97 -16.79
N GLY A 152 -0.60 -14.51 -17.00
CA GLY A 152 0.47 -14.50 -15.99
C GLY A 152 0.96 -13.08 -15.67
N LEU A 153 1.08 -12.22 -16.69
CA LEU A 153 1.47 -10.82 -16.51
C LEU A 153 0.36 -10.02 -15.84
N ARG A 154 -0.90 -10.20 -16.27
CA ARG A 154 -2.06 -9.56 -15.61
C ARG A 154 -2.16 -9.95 -14.14
N HIS A 155 -2.02 -11.23 -13.82
CA HIS A 155 -2.03 -11.72 -12.44
C HIS A 155 -0.86 -11.13 -11.62
N SER A 156 0.36 -11.15 -12.17
CA SER A 156 1.54 -10.58 -11.52
C SER A 156 1.39 -9.07 -11.28
N ALA A 157 0.79 -8.33 -12.22
CA ALA A 157 0.52 -6.91 -12.06
C ALA A 157 -0.44 -6.65 -10.89
N ILE A 158 -1.52 -7.43 -10.76
CA ILE A 158 -2.46 -7.31 -9.63
C ILE A 158 -1.75 -7.59 -8.31
N ASP A 159 -0.93 -8.64 -8.23
CA ASP A 159 -0.16 -8.96 -7.01
C ASP A 159 0.81 -7.83 -6.63
N LYS A 160 1.53 -7.26 -7.60
CA LYS A 160 2.42 -6.11 -7.39
C LYS A 160 1.64 -4.88 -6.91
N VAL A 161 0.47 -4.59 -7.50
CA VAL A 161 -0.41 -3.50 -7.03
C VAL A 161 -0.92 -3.77 -5.61
N ALA A 162 -1.29 -5.01 -5.29
CA ALA A 162 -1.72 -5.41 -3.94
C ALA A 162 -0.59 -5.22 -2.91
N LYS A 163 0.65 -5.58 -3.26
CA LYS A 163 1.84 -5.29 -2.43
C LYS A 163 2.02 -3.78 -2.22
N LEU A 164 1.98 -2.97 -3.28
CA LEU A 164 2.09 -1.51 -3.14
C LEU A 164 1.01 -0.94 -2.19
N ILE A 165 -0.21 -1.44 -2.30
CA ILE A 165 -1.35 -1.01 -1.49
C ILE A 165 -1.19 -1.48 -0.03
N SER A 166 -0.81 -2.72 0.22
CA SER A 166 -0.63 -3.24 1.60
C SER A 166 0.53 -2.56 2.34
N TRP A 167 1.61 -2.22 1.63
CA TRP A 167 2.75 -1.50 2.21
C TRP A 167 2.51 0.00 2.43
N ARG A 168 1.39 0.58 1.99
CA ARG A 168 1.10 2.03 2.06
C ARG A 168 1.22 2.64 3.46
N PHE A 169 0.94 1.87 4.51
CA PHE A 169 1.04 2.33 5.90
C PHE A 169 2.45 2.22 6.49
N GLN A 170 3.34 1.47 5.84
CA GLN A 170 4.69 1.17 6.31
C GLN A 170 5.75 2.00 5.57
N ILE A 171 5.46 2.44 4.34
CA ILE A 171 6.37 3.25 3.52
C ILE A 171 6.84 4.53 4.25
N GLY A 172 5.99 5.15 5.06
CA GLY A 172 6.36 6.33 5.86
C GLY A 172 7.40 6.08 6.96
N SER A 173 7.69 4.83 7.31
CA SER A 173 8.69 4.47 8.34
C SER A 173 10.10 4.21 7.79
N GLN A 174 10.30 4.32 6.48
CA GLN A 174 11.62 4.18 5.87
C GLN A 174 12.56 5.32 6.28
N VAL A 175 13.85 5.01 6.45
CA VAL A 175 14.87 5.99 6.84
C VAL A 175 15.32 6.76 5.60
N VAL A 176 15.10 8.08 5.61
CA VAL A 176 15.42 8.98 4.49
C VAL A 176 16.24 10.16 5.00
N ILE A 177 17.29 10.54 4.27
CA ILE A 177 18.01 11.79 4.55
C ILE A 177 17.17 12.96 4.04
N LEU A 178 16.68 13.78 4.96
CA LEU A 178 15.90 14.97 4.66
C LEU A 178 16.81 16.20 4.62
N ASP A 179 16.75 16.95 3.52
CA ASP A 179 17.40 18.26 3.39
C ASP A 179 16.39 19.40 3.62
N LYS A 180 16.88 20.63 3.81
CA LYS A 180 16.05 21.85 3.93
C LYS A 180 15.07 22.02 2.77
N ILE A 181 15.48 21.60 1.57
CA ILE A 181 14.66 21.64 0.35
C ILE A 181 13.68 20.46 0.32
N TYR A 182 14.10 19.28 0.80
CA TYR A 182 13.33 18.04 0.77
C TYR A 182 12.80 17.66 2.15
N LYS A 183 11.77 18.39 2.61
CA LYS A 183 11.22 18.23 3.96
C LYS A 183 10.40 16.96 4.17
N ARG A 184 9.84 16.37 3.11
CA ARG A 184 8.97 15.19 3.16
C ARG A 184 9.15 14.35 1.91
N PRO A 185 9.24 13.01 2.03
CA PRO A 185 9.40 12.17 0.86
C PRO A 185 8.23 12.25 -0.10
N PHE A 186 7.00 12.23 0.44
CA PHE A 186 5.78 12.19 -0.37
C PHE A 186 4.98 13.50 -0.26
N LYS A 187 4.51 13.99 -1.40
CA LYS A 187 3.53 15.07 -1.47
C LYS A 187 2.14 14.49 -1.24
N MET A 188 1.73 14.45 0.03
CA MET A 188 0.38 14.02 0.44
C MET A 188 -0.72 15.06 0.11
N ALA A 189 -0.69 15.64 -1.09
CA ALA A 189 -1.72 16.58 -1.51
C ALA A 189 -2.90 15.81 -2.10
N ARG A 190 -4.00 15.72 -1.34
CA ARG A 190 -5.25 15.19 -1.85
C ARG A 190 -5.79 16.14 -2.93
N PRO A 191 -6.20 15.64 -4.12
CA PRO A 191 -6.82 16.49 -5.13
C PRO A 191 -8.08 17.16 -4.54
N SER A 192 -8.30 18.43 -4.87
CA SER A 192 -9.47 19.17 -4.41
C SER A 192 -10.73 18.55 -5.01
N ILE A 193 -11.76 18.38 -4.18
CA ILE A 193 -13.08 17.91 -4.62
C ILE A 193 -13.92 19.15 -4.91
N ALA A 194 -14.69 19.14 -6.00
CA ALA A 194 -15.55 20.26 -6.42
C ALA A 194 -16.84 20.42 -5.57
N PHE A 195 -16.98 19.64 -4.52
CA PHE A 195 -18.13 19.62 -3.61
C PHE A 195 -17.67 19.31 -2.19
N VAL A 196 -18.50 19.69 -1.22
CA VAL A 196 -18.30 19.36 0.19
C VAL A 196 -19.13 18.11 0.48
N PRO A 197 -18.51 16.99 0.91
CA PRO A 197 -19.24 15.83 1.39
C PRO A 197 -20.16 16.22 2.54
N MET A 198 -21.35 15.64 2.59
CA MET A 198 -22.25 15.84 3.72
C MET A 198 -21.91 14.89 4.85
N ASP A 199 -21.93 15.38 6.08
CA ASP A 199 -21.79 14.54 7.26
C ASP A 199 -23.13 13.82 7.53
N ILE A 200 -23.21 12.53 7.19
CA ILE A 200 -24.42 11.72 7.35
C ILE A 200 -24.09 10.52 8.24
N GLY A 201 -24.31 10.68 9.53
CA GLY A 201 -24.04 9.64 10.52
C GLY A 201 -22.54 9.34 10.69
N SER A 202 -22.22 8.31 11.45
CA SER A 202 -20.85 7.86 11.68
C SER A 202 -20.60 6.53 10.97
N PRO A 203 -19.43 6.33 10.34
CA PRO A 203 -19.02 5.01 9.85
C PRO A 203 -18.59 4.07 10.99
N LEU A 204 -18.41 4.60 12.20
CA LEU A 204 -17.99 3.84 13.36
C LEU A 204 -19.17 3.07 13.94
N PHE A 205 -18.91 1.81 14.32
CA PHE A 205 -19.83 1.07 15.15
C PHE A 205 -20.04 1.84 16.45
N ILE A 206 -21.28 2.21 16.75
CA ILE A 206 -21.66 2.71 18.06
C ILE A 206 -22.34 1.52 18.71
N LYS A 207 -21.69 0.94 19.73
CA LYS A 207 -22.35 -0.04 20.57
C LYS A 207 -23.54 0.66 21.22
N GLU A 208 -24.74 0.23 20.89
CA GLU A 208 -25.92 0.62 21.65
C GLU A 208 -25.69 0.10 23.07
N GLN A 209 -25.44 1.02 24.00
CA GLN A 209 -25.26 0.68 25.40
C GLN A 209 -26.63 0.27 25.91
N ASP A 210 -26.97 -1.00 25.71
CA ASP A 210 -28.14 -1.61 26.31
C ASP A 210 -27.98 -1.44 27.82
N GLY A 211 -28.80 -0.58 28.42
CA GLY A 211 -28.80 -0.26 29.84
C GLY A 211 -29.21 -1.44 30.74
N THR A 212 -29.04 -2.67 30.28
CA THR A 212 -29.48 -3.91 30.92
C THR A 212 -28.34 -4.72 31.52
N THR A 213 -27.07 -4.42 31.24
CA THR A 213 -25.96 -5.27 31.74
C THR A 213 -25.31 -4.83 33.05
N ASP A 214 -25.68 -3.69 33.63
CA ASP A 214 -25.30 -3.37 35.02
C ASP A 214 -26.37 -3.91 35.98
N ASP A 215 -26.45 -5.23 36.00
CA ASP A 215 -27.44 -6.03 36.72
C ASP A 215 -27.31 -5.98 38.25
N ASN A 216 -26.49 -5.08 38.83
CA ASN A 216 -26.29 -5.11 40.28
C ASN A 216 -26.10 -3.78 41.04
N LYS A 217 -26.14 -2.60 40.41
CA LYS A 217 -25.95 -1.34 41.20
C LYS A 217 -26.82 -0.13 40.89
N ASN A 218 -27.58 -0.07 39.79
CA ASN A 218 -28.28 1.18 39.44
C ASN A 218 -29.82 1.05 39.41
N THR A 219 -30.46 1.50 40.49
CA THR A 219 -31.92 1.68 40.68
C THR A 219 -32.54 2.83 39.87
N LEU A 220 -31.96 3.19 38.72
CA LEU A 220 -32.43 4.31 37.91
C LEU A 220 -33.26 3.82 36.70
N PRO A 221 -34.50 4.33 36.54
CA PRO A 221 -35.33 4.08 35.35
C PRO A 221 -34.58 4.39 34.06
N LEU A 222 -34.81 3.57 33.02
CA LEU A 222 -34.11 3.66 31.72
C LEU A 222 -34.25 5.05 31.06
N GLU A 223 -35.40 5.70 31.20
CA GLU A 223 -35.64 7.04 30.65
C GLU A 223 -34.79 8.12 31.33
N LEU A 224 -34.55 8.00 32.63
CA LEU A 224 -33.68 8.93 33.36
C LEU A 224 -32.22 8.69 33.02
N ARG A 225 -31.79 7.43 32.87
CA ARG A 225 -30.43 7.11 32.40
C ARG A 225 -30.18 7.65 31.00
N LYS A 226 -31.13 7.49 30.08
CA LYS A 226 -31.02 8.04 28.72
C LYS A 226 -30.88 9.57 28.75
N ARG A 227 -31.67 10.27 29.57
CA ARG A 227 -31.54 11.73 29.72
C ARG A 227 -30.24 12.15 30.41
N LEU A 228 -29.76 11.38 31.38
CA LEU A 228 -28.48 11.63 32.05
C LEU A 228 -27.28 11.45 31.10
N LEU A 229 -27.32 10.42 30.25
CA LEU A 229 -26.38 10.21 29.15
C LEU A 229 -26.44 11.33 28.10
N GLU A 230 -27.64 11.75 27.69
CA GLU A 230 -27.82 12.87 26.75
C GLU A 230 -27.32 14.21 27.31
N ILE A 231 -27.35 14.39 28.64
CA ILE A 231 -26.86 15.59 29.34
C ILE A 231 -25.35 15.51 29.62
N GLY A 232 -24.71 14.35 29.43
CA GLY A 232 -23.29 14.14 29.73
C GLY A 232 -22.99 14.13 31.22
N TRP A 233 -23.95 13.68 32.06
CA TRP A 233 -23.77 13.58 33.51
C TRP A 233 -23.11 12.28 33.97
N ASP A 234 -22.98 11.31 33.07
CA ASP A 234 -22.25 10.08 33.34
C ASP A 234 -20.78 10.30 32.94
N ASP A 235 -20.00 10.84 33.87
CA ASP A 235 -18.54 11.04 33.76
C ASP A 235 -17.77 9.72 33.99
N GLU A 236 -18.44 8.57 33.97
CA GLU A 236 -17.80 7.25 33.96
C GLU A 236 -17.28 6.89 32.55
N GLU A 237 -16.48 7.77 31.95
CA GLU A 237 -15.44 7.36 30.99
C GLU A 237 -14.30 6.66 31.75
N GLY A 238 -14.63 5.56 32.43
CA GLY A 238 -13.62 4.55 32.73
C GLY A 238 -12.98 4.09 31.42
N PRO A 239 -11.72 3.63 31.41
CA PRO A 239 -11.12 3.08 30.20
C PRO A 239 -12.02 1.94 29.72
N LEU A 240 -12.73 2.17 28.60
CA LEU A 240 -13.56 1.16 27.96
C LEU A 240 -12.71 -0.09 27.78
N ASP A 241 -13.19 -1.23 28.29
CA ASP A 241 -12.52 -2.50 28.10
C ASP A 241 -12.54 -2.83 26.60
N GLN A 242 -11.43 -2.49 25.93
CA GLN A 242 -11.25 -2.61 24.49
C GLN A 242 -11.51 -4.06 24.02
N ARG A 243 -11.22 -5.04 24.88
CA ARG A 243 -11.49 -6.45 24.60
C ARG A 243 -12.98 -6.73 24.50
N LEU A 244 -13.77 -6.13 25.40
CA LEU A 244 -15.22 -6.27 25.42
C LEU A 244 -15.86 -5.54 24.23
N GLU A 245 -15.33 -4.36 23.87
CA GLU A 245 -15.74 -3.65 22.65
C GLU A 245 -15.49 -4.50 21.40
N TRP A 246 -14.29 -5.07 21.25
CA TRP A 246 -13.94 -5.95 20.12
C TRP A 246 -14.77 -7.22 20.07
N ALA A 247 -15.04 -7.86 21.22
CA ALA A 247 -15.90 -9.03 21.30
C ALA A 247 -17.34 -8.73 20.85
N THR A 248 -17.81 -7.51 21.07
CA THR A 248 -19.16 -7.07 20.66
C THR A 248 -19.21 -6.46 19.26
N THR A 249 -18.07 -5.99 18.73
CA THR A 249 -18.00 -5.38 17.41
C THR A 249 -18.10 -6.47 16.34
N PRO A 250 -19.01 -6.38 15.37
CA PRO A 250 -19.11 -7.38 14.33
C PRO A 250 -17.80 -7.42 13.53
N MET A 251 -17.28 -8.63 13.25
CA MET A 251 -15.99 -8.84 12.57
C MET A 251 -15.86 -8.07 11.24
N SER A 252 -16.97 -7.78 10.57
CA SER A 252 -16.99 -7.00 9.32
C SER A 252 -16.57 -5.54 9.48
N LEU A 253 -16.59 -5.00 10.71
CA LEU A 253 -16.20 -3.62 11.02
C LEU A 253 -14.78 -3.50 11.55
N ILE A 254 -14.13 -4.63 11.87
CA ILE A 254 -12.76 -4.66 12.38
C ILE A 254 -11.78 -4.50 11.20
N PRO A 255 -10.84 -3.53 11.24
CA PRO A 255 -9.82 -3.38 10.21
C PRO A 255 -8.97 -4.65 10.04
N SER A 256 -8.50 -4.93 8.81
CA SER A 256 -7.66 -6.10 8.50
C SER A 256 -6.45 -6.22 9.43
N THR A 257 -5.82 -5.08 9.67
CA THR A 257 -4.56 -4.96 10.42
C THR A 257 -4.73 -5.33 11.89
N ASP A 258 -5.93 -5.19 12.40
CA ASP A 258 -6.24 -5.34 13.80
C ASP A 258 -6.70 -6.77 14.07
N LEU A 259 -7.40 -7.38 13.10
CA LEU A 259 -7.78 -8.79 13.15
C LEU A 259 -6.55 -9.71 13.34
N ALA A 260 -5.41 -9.40 12.68
CA ALA A 260 -4.16 -10.15 12.84
C ALA A 260 -3.53 -10.03 14.24
N ARG A 261 -3.92 -9.02 15.03
CA ARG A 261 -3.45 -8.81 16.39
C ARG A 261 -4.31 -9.51 17.43
N VAL A 262 -5.59 -9.74 17.13
CA VAL A 262 -6.53 -10.45 18.02
C VAL A 262 -6.06 -11.86 18.34
N ASP A 263 -5.37 -12.52 17.41
CA ASP A 263 -4.87 -13.90 17.58
C ASP A 263 -3.62 -14.00 18.47
N ASN A 264 -2.92 -12.88 18.73
CA ASN A 264 -1.70 -12.86 19.52
C ASN A 264 -1.99 -12.30 20.93
N ASP A 265 -2.33 -13.20 21.85
CA ASP A 265 -2.91 -12.92 23.18
C ASP A 265 -2.00 -12.11 24.17
N ASP A 266 -0.73 -11.86 23.82
CA ASP A 266 0.28 -11.33 24.74
C ASP A 266 0.59 -9.82 24.63
N THR A 267 -0.03 -9.07 23.72
CA THR A 267 0.27 -7.62 23.55
C THR A 267 -0.96 -6.73 23.38
N PHE A 268 -2.05 -7.05 24.06
CA PHE A 268 -3.33 -6.31 24.02
C PHE A 268 -3.30 -4.88 24.62
N SER A 269 -2.13 -4.35 25.00
CA SER A 269 -2.00 -3.06 25.70
C SER A 269 -1.52 -1.90 24.83
N VAL A 270 -1.87 -1.86 23.54
CA VAL A 270 -1.54 -0.68 22.71
C VAL A 270 -2.72 -0.21 21.87
N ALA A 271 -3.24 0.94 22.30
CA ALA A 271 -4.43 1.61 21.84
C ALA A 271 -4.51 1.78 20.31
N ILE A 272 -5.68 1.49 19.75
CA ILE A 272 -6.04 1.89 18.40
C ILE A 272 -6.95 3.10 18.49
N GLN A 273 -6.34 4.27 18.33
CA GLN A 273 -7.12 5.48 18.05
C GLN A 273 -7.71 5.38 16.65
N ARG A 274 -9.04 5.25 16.65
CA ARG A 274 -10.02 5.60 15.62
C ARG A 274 -9.41 6.18 14.33
N LEU A 275 -9.69 5.51 13.21
CA LEU A 275 -9.68 6.07 11.85
C LEU A 275 -10.72 7.22 11.74
N VAL A 276 -10.49 8.34 12.44
CA VAL A 276 -11.05 9.63 12.05
C VAL A 276 -10.53 9.90 10.64
N TYR A 277 -11.38 9.65 9.65
CA TYR A 277 -11.25 10.24 8.33
C TYR A 277 -11.42 11.75 8.54
N ASP A 278 -10.32 12.49 8.53
CA ASP A 278 -10.36 13.95 8.45
C ASP A 278 -11.00 14.34 7.12
N THR A 279 -12.31 14.51 7.15
CA THR A 279 -13.12 15.24 6.17
C THR A 279 -13.79 16.41 6.88
N ALA A 280 -13.02 17.31 7.49
CA ALA A 280 -13.50 18.66 7.80
C ALA A 280 -12.36 19.63 8.14
N THR A 281 -12.35 20.74 7.42
CA THR A 281 -11.73 22.02 7.74
C THR A 281 -12.05 22.48 9.17
N LYS A 282 -11.08 22.42 10.09
CA LYS A 282 -10.98 23.33 11.23
C LYS A 282 -9.51 23.81 11.35
N PRO A 283 -9.25 25.12 11.48
CA PRO A 283 -7.90 25.59 11.80
C PRO A 283 -7.62 25.22 13.26
N ALA A 284 -6.74 24.23 13.46
CA ALA A 284 -6.18 23.96 14.78
C ALA A 284 -5.20 25.09 15.10
N GLU A 285 -5.57 25.94 16.04
CA GLU A 285 -4.68 26.91 16.67
C GLU A 285 -3.50 26.16 17.29
N ARG A 286 -2.29 26.58 16.91
CA ARG A 286 -1.04 26.06 17.43
C ARG A 286 -0.75 26.74 18.76
N GLU A 287 -0.91 26.01 19.86
CA GLU A 287 -0.10 26.28 21.03
C GLU A 287 1.09 25.32 21.07
N VAL A 288 2.26 25.94 20.98
CA VAL A 288 3.57 25.32 21.08
C VAL A 288 3.79 24.96 22.54
N SER A 289 3.88 23.68 22.85
CA SER A 289 4.49 23.21 24.10
C SER A 289 5.63 22.25 23.76
N MET A 290 6.85 22.76 23.91
CA MET A 290 8.07 21.98 23.99
C MET A 290 8.15 21.33 25.37
N THR A 291 8.14 19.99 25.44
CA THR A 291 8.93 19.23 26.42
C THR A 291 9.01 17.77 26.02
N ARG A 292 10.14 17.17 26.35
CA ARG A 292 10.70 15.91 25.87
C ARG A 292 10.66 14.94 27.04
N GLN A 293 10.16 13.70 26.89
CA GLN A 293 10.72 12.43 27.42
C GLN A 293 9.67 11.31 27.59
N LEU A 294 10.00 10.18 26.92
CA LEU A 294 9.91 8.77 27.30
C LEU A 294 8.59 8.09 27.74
N THR A 295 8.37 6.94 27.09
CA THR A 295 7.61 5.75 27.52
C THR A 295 6.09 5.87 27.66
N THR A 296 5.44 6.03 26.51
CA THR A 296 4.19 5.33 26.18
C THR A 296 4.20 5.21 24.66
N ASP A 297 4.27 3.99 24.14
CA ASP A 297 4.15 3.72 22.70
C ASP A 297 2.73 4.08 22.24
N VAL A 298 2.49 5.37 22.04
CA VAL A 298 1.37 5.84 21.26
C VAL A 298 1.63 5.33 19.85
N VAL A 299 0.93 4.27 19.44
CA VAL A 299 0.90 3.82 18.04
C VAL A 299 0.36 4.98 17.23
N ALA A 300 1.28 5.81 16.76
CA ALA A 300 0.99 6.99 15.98
C ALA A 300 0.22 6.54 14.76
N LYS A 301 -1.05 6.95 14.68
CA LYS A 301 -1.98 6.70 13.58
C LYS A 301 -1.27 6.92 12.24
N ARG A 302 -0.81 5.83 11.63
CA ARG A 302 0.00 5.87 10.41
C ARG A 302 -0.90 6.27 9.27
N ARG A 303 -0.67 7.45 8.70
CA ARG A 303 -1.44 7.92 7.54
C ARG A 303 -1.02 7.08 6.32
N PRO A 304 -1.97 6.52 5.55
CA PRO A 304 -1.63 5.79 4.34
C PRO A 304 -0.91 6.73 3.37
N VAL A 305 0.22 6.28 2.86
CA VAL A 305 0.96 6.95 1.79
C VAL A 305 0.50 6.34 0.48
N LEU A 306 -0.38 7.05 -0.22
CA LEU A 306 -0.84 6.62 -1.54
C LEU A 306 -0.79 7.81 -2.49
N VAL A 307 -0.06 7.64 -3.58
CA VAL A 307 0.18 8.69 -4.56
C VAL A 307 -1.02 8.81 -5.49
N THR A 308 -1.46 10.04 -5.75
CA THR A 308 -2.66 10.32 -6.55
C THR A 308 -2.59 9.72 -7.96
N SER A 309 -1.42 9.63 -8.58
CA SER A 309 -1.22 8.98 -9.88
C SER A 309 -1.61 7.49 -9.83
N LEU A 310 -1.21 6.77 -8.78
CA LEU A 310 -1.56 5.36 -8.58
C LEU A 310 -3.07 5.16 -8.36
N LEU A 311 -3.82 6.18 -7.98
CA LEU A 311 -5.28 6.05 -7.90
C LEU A 311 -5.94 5.93 -9.29
N SER A 312 -5.26 6.34 -10.36
CA SER A 312 -5.80 6.32 -11.72
C SER A 312 -5.88 4.91 -12.33
N ILE A 313 -5.15 3.92 -11.79
CA ILE A 313 -5.24 2.52 -12.23
C ILE A 313 -6.48 1.81 -11.70
N PHE A 314 -7.13 2.32 -10.64
CA PHE A 314 -8.23 1.60 -10.01
C PHE A 314 -9.38 1.25 -10.96
N PRO A 315 -9.88 2.13 -11.84
CA PRO A 315 -10.91 1.75 -12.81
C PRO A 315 -10.51 0.54 -13.68
N GLN A 316 -9.23 0.44 -14.07
CA GLN A 316 -8.73 -0.73 -14.81
C GLN A 316 -8.74 -1.99 -13.93
N VAL A 317 -8.29 -1.89 -12.68
CA VAL A 317 -8.35 -3.01 -11.72
C VAL A 317 -9.80 -3.45 -11.47
N VAL A 318 -10.76 -2.53 -11.45
CA VAL A 318 -12.19 -2.88 -11.33
C VAL A 318 -12.67 -3.66 -12.55
N SER A 319 -12.25 -3.28 -13.76
CA SER A 319 -12.59 -4.03 -14.98
C SER A 319 -12.05 -5.46 -14.98
N LEU A 320 -10.91 -5.72 -14.31
CA LEU A 320 -10.34 -7.07 -14.15
C LEU A 320 -11.20 -7.99 -13.27
N ASN A 321 -12.14 -7.48 -12.48
CA ASN A 321 -13.11 -8.33 -11.77
C ASN A 321 -14.03 -9.09 -12.74
N LEU A 322 -14.09 -8.67 -14.01
CA LEU A 322 -14.81 -9.35 -15.09
C LEU A 322 -13.86 -10.10 -16.05
N ASP A 323 -12.60 -10.31 -15.68
CA ASP A 323 -11.63 -11.05 -16.50
C ASP A 323 -12.13 -12.49 -16.74
N PRO A 324 -11.93 -13.04 -17.96
CA PRO A 324 -12.28 -14.43 -18.25
C PRO A 324 -11.51 -15.44 -17.38
N ASP A 325 -10.32 -15.10 -16.91
CA ASP A 325 -9.56 -15.92 -15.98
C ASP A 325 -10.05 -15.70 -14.54
N PHE A 326 -10.59 -16.77 -13.94
CA PHE A 326 -11.10 -16.75 -12.57
C PHE A 326 -10.03 -16.35 -11.54
N VAL A 327 -8.76 -16.72 -11.74
CA VAL A 327 -7.69 -16.43 -10.77
C VAL A 327 -7.42 -14.92 -10.72
N ILE A 328 -7.36 -14.29 -11.89
CA ILE A 328 -7.17 -12.84 -12.05
C ILE A 328 -8.37 -12.10 -11.48
N ALA A 329 -9.58 -12.50 -11.86
CA ALA A 329 -10.81 -11.89 -11.38
C ALA A 329 -10.94 -11.98 -9.85
N ASN A 330 -10.61 -13.14 -9.26
CA ASN A 330 -10.63 -13.33 -7.82
C ASN A 330 -9.56 -12.50 -7.10
N ALA A 331 -8.34 -12.41 -7.65
CA ALA A 331 -7.27 -11.58 -7.11
C ALA A 331 -7.65 -10.08 -7.11
N ALA A 332 -8.18 -9.57 -8.23
CA ALA A 332 -8.68 -8.20 -8.34
C ALA A 332 -9.83 -7.94 -7.35
N ARG A 333 -10.78 -8.88 -7.26
CA ARG A 333 -11.91 -8.80 -6.33
C ARG A 333 -11.45 -8.70 -4.87
N ASN A 334 -10.50 -9.55 -4.46
CA ASN A 334 -9.97 -9.56 -3.10
C ASN A 334 -9.27 -8.23 -2.77
N LEU A 335 -8.45 -7.74 -3.70
CA LEU A 335 -7.79 -6.44 -3.55
C LEU A 335 -8.79 -5.30 -3.38
N LEU A 336 -9.86 -5.28 -4.20
CA LEU A 336 -10.90 -4.26 -4.13
C LEU A 336 -11.68 -4.34 -2.81
N LEU A 337 -12.03 -5.55 -2.35
CA LEU A 337 -12.72 -5.74 -1.07
C LEU A 337 -11.86 -5.29 0.12
N GLU A 338 -10.56 -5.61 0.12
CA GLU A 338 -9.62 -5.13 1.13
C GLU A 338 -9.57 -3.60 1.16
N LEU A 339 -9.49 -2.96 -0.01
CA LEU A 339 -9.45 -1.52 -0.12
C LEU A 339 -10.77 -0.85 0.29
N MET A 340 -11.91 -1.44 -0.08
CA MET A 340 -13.24 -0.98 0.32
C MET A 340 -13.40 -1.03 1.85
N ARG A 341 -12.83 -2.04 2.51
CA ARG A 341 -12.84 -2.18 3.96
C ARG A 341 -11.90 -1.17 4.64
N ASP A 342 -10.63 -1.13 4.23
CA ASP A 342 -9.58 -0.43 5.00
C ASP A 342 -9.41 1.05 4.60
N ASP A 343 -9.58 1.39 3.32
CA ASP A 343 -9.39 2.75 2.82
C ASP A 343 -10.36 3.09 1.67
N PRO A 344 -11.68 3.15 1.94
CA PRO A 344 -12.68 3.49 0.93
C PRO A 344 -12.46 4.88 0.34
N ALA A 345 -11.81 5.78 1.08
CA ALA A 345 -11.54 7.13 0.62
C ALA A 345 -10.58 7.15 -0.58
N SER A 346 -9.54 6.32 -0.56
CA SER A 346 -8.60 6.20 -1.68
C SER A 346 -9.27 5.67 -2.96
N LEU A 347 -10.15 4.68 -2.82
CA LEU A 347 -10.83 4.01 -3.92
C LEU A 347 -11.98 4.85 -4.49
N CYS A 348 -12.87 5.35 -3.65
CA CYS A 348 -14.11 5.98 -4.10
C CYS A 348 -13.92 7.44 -4.49
N ARG A 349 -12.95 8.17 -3.90
CA ARG A 349 -12.77 9.61 -4.16
C ARG A 349 -12.48 9.96 -5.63
N PRO A 350 -11.57 9.27 -6.35
CA PRO A 350 -11.34 9.53 -7.77
C PRO A 350 -12.62 9.33 -8.60
N VAL A 351 -13.36 8.23 -8.33
CA VAL A 351 -14.62 7.89 -9.00
C VAL A 351 -15.68 8.96 -8.76
N LEU A 352 -15.88 9.37 -7.51
CA LEU A 352 -16.85 10.41 -7.13
C LEU A 352 -16.45 11.81 -7.62
N SER A 353 -15.15 12.08 -7.78
CA SER A 353 -14.66 13.31 -8.39
C SER A 353 -15.00 13.34 -9.88
N ALA A 354 -14.78 12.22 -10.59
CA ALA A 354 -15.11 12.07 -12.01
C ALA A 354 -16.62 12.21 -12.29
N MET A 355 -17.49 11.87 -11.34
CA MET A 355 -18.94 12.13 -11.44
C MET A 355 -19.31 13.62 -11.55
N THR A 356 -18.44 14.52 -11.07
CA THR A 356 -18.65 15.97 -11.21
C THR A 356 -17.98 16.56 -12.46
N GLY A 357 -17.28 15.72 -13.22
CA GLY A 357 -16.58 16.05 -14.45
C GLY A 357 -17.49 16.15 -15.67
N ARG A 358 -16.90 15.94 -16.87
CA ARG A 358 -17.63 15.98 -18.15
C ARG A 358 -18.41 14.68 -18.38
N GLY A 359 -19.34 14.68 -19.35
CA GLY A 359 -20.29 13.58 -19.57
C GLY A 359 -19.68 12.18 -19.66
N ASP A 360 -18.55 12.04 -20.37
CA ASP A 360 -17.88 10.75 -20.55
C ASP A 360 -17.28 10.23 -19.23
N GLU A 361 -16.62 11.10 -18.46
CA GLU A 361 -16.05 10.79 -17.14
C GLU A 361 -17.14 10.38 -16.14
N MET A 362 -18.30 11.04 -16.21
CA MET A 362 -19.46 10.71 -15.39
C MET A 362 -20.00 9.31 -15.71
N SER A 363 -20.10 8.93 -16.98
CA SER A 363 -20.59 7.61 -17.40
C SER A 363 -19.65 6.48 -16.96
N SER A 364 -18.34 6.71 -17.06
CA SER A 364 -17.31 5.78 -16.58
C SER A 364 -17.35 5.63 -15.06
N ALA A 365 -17.51 6.73 -14.32
CA ALA A 365 -17.63 6.71 -12.87
C ALA A 365 -18.88 5.94 -12.38
N ILE A 366 -20.02 6.14 -13.05
CA ILE A 366 -21.26 5.40 -12.73
C ILE A 366 -21.07 3.89 -12.99
N SER A 367 -20.41 3.54 -14.09
CA SER A 367 -20.12 2.14 -14.43
C SER A 367 -19.20 1.50 -13.38
N THR A 368 -18.16 2.21 -12.94
CA THR A 368 -17.25 1.76 -11.87
C THR A 368 -17.99 1.58 -10.54
N LEU A 369 -18.87 2.52 -10.16
CA LEU A 369 -19.70 2.37 -8.95
C LEU A 369 -20.64 1.17 -9.03
N ARG A 370 -21.21 0.91 -10.21
CA ARG A 370 -22.02 -0.28 -10.44
C ARG A 370 -21.19 -1.55 -10.30
N GLU A 371 -19.97 -1.57 -10.80
CA GLU A 371 -19.06 -2.70 -10.62
C GLU A 371 -18.71 -2.96 -9.14
N PHE A 372 -18.56 -1.92 -8.30
CA PHE A 372 -18.42 -2.11 -6.85
C PHE A 372 -19.62 -2.85 -6.23
N THR A 373 -20.84 -2.58 -6.69
CA THR A 373 -22.04 -3.31 -6.24
C THR A 373 -22.11 -4.74 -6.79
N HIS A 374 -21.48 -5.01 -7.93
CA HIS A 374 -21.34 -6.37 -8.46
C HIS A 374 -20.30 -7.19 -7.69
N ILE A 375 -19.22 -6.56 -7.22
CA ILE A 375 -18.18 -7.18 -6.39
C ILE A 375 -18.75 -7.63 -5.04
N SER A 376 -19.65 -6.86 -4.43
CA SER A 376 -20.29 -7.25 -3.17
C SER A 376 -21.77 -6.87 -3.18
N HIS A 377 -22.64 -7.85 -2.99
CA HIS A 377 -24.08 -7.63 -2.86
C HIS A 377 -24.39 -6.67 -1.69
N ARG A 378 -23.54 -6.66 -0.65
CA ARG A 378 -23.56 -5.68 0.43
C ARG A 378 -22.19 -5.03 0.51
N LEU A 379 -22.15 -3.74 0.20
CA LEU A 379 -20.93 -2.92 0.34
C LEU A 379 -20.50 -2.90 1.82
N PRO A 380 -19.19 -2.87 2.12
CA PRO A 380 -18.71 -2.65 3.48
C PRO A 380 -19.29 -1.35 4.05
N PRO A 381 -19.62 -1.29 5.36
CA PRO A 381 -20.25 -0.11 5.96
C PRO A 381 -19.45 1.17 5.77
N ALA A 382 -18.11 1.10 5.88
CA ALA A 382 -17.22 2.24 5.66
C ALA A 382 -17.32 2.79 4.22
N THR A 383 -17.33 1.91 3.21
CA THR A 383 -17.51 2.31 1.80
C THR A 383 -18.89 2.91 1.57
N THR A 384 -19.92 2.27 2.13
CA THR A 384 -21.32 2.69 1.99
C THR A 384 -21.52 4.10 2.53
N HIS A 385 -21.08 4.34 3.77
CA HIS A 385 -21.11 5.65 4.41
C HIS A 385 -20.36 6.70 3.57
N PHE A 386 -19.15 6.38 3.14
CA PHE A 386 -18.33 7.28 2.33
C PHE A 386 -19.03 7.67 1.01
N VAL A 387 -19.57 6.69 0.28
CA VAL A 387 -20.27 6.92 -0.98
C VAL A 387 -21.53 7.75 -0.76
N PHE A 388 -22.37 7.44 0.23
CA PHE A 388 -23.58 8.21 0.52
C PHE A 388 -23.29 9.66 0.94
N ALA A 389 -22.29 9.86 1.80
CA ALA A 389 -21.84 11.20 2.22
C ALA A 389 -21.42 12.05 1.02
N HIS A 390 -20.73 11.46 0.04
CA HIS A 390 -20.29 12.18 -1.15
C HIS A 390 -21.42 12.39 -2.16
N LEU A 391 -22.26 11.39 -2.44
CA LEU A 391 -23.39 11.51 -3.37
C LEU A 391 -24.39 12.58 -2.92
N THR A 392 -24.65 12.69 -1.61
CA THR A 392 -25.51 13.73 -1.05
C THR A 392 -24.88 15.12 -1.14
N GLY A 393 -23.55 15.21 -0.95
CA GLY A 393 -22.77 16.42 -1.22
C GLY A 393 -22.86 16.86 -2.68
N ILE A 394 -22.72 15.92 -3.63
CA ILE A 394 -22.87 16.17 -5.07
C ILE A 394 -24.29 16.67 -5.38
N SER A 395 -25.33 16.00 -4.88
CA SER A 395 -26.73 16.40 -5.06
C SER A 395 -26.99 17.82 -4.54
N ASN A 396 -26.44 18.18 -3.37
CA ASN A 396 -26.55 19.53 -2.82
C ASN A 396 -25.81 20.57 -3.65
N SER A 397 -24.60 20.26 -4.11
CA SER A 397 -23.82 21.12 -5.00
C SER A 397 -24.57 21.40 -6.30
N LEU A 398 -25.14 20.36 -6.92
CA LEU A 398 -25.97 20.49 -8.12
C LEU A 398 -27.21 21.35 -7.85
N ARG A 399 -27.97 21.08 -6.78
CA ARG A 399 -29.13 21.91 -6.39
C ARG A 399 -28.77 23.39 -6.22
N GLY A 400 -27.61 23.69 -5.63
CA GLY A 400 -27.11 25.06 -5.50
C GLY A 400 -26.74 25.71 -6.84
N LYS A 401 -26.18 24.96 -7.79
CA LYS A 401 -25.91 25.43 -9.16
C LYS A 401 -27.21 25.71 -9.93
N TRP A 402 -28.19 24.81 -9.84
CA TRP A 402 -29.52 24.99 -10.44
C TRP A 402 -30.25 26.23 -9.92
N ARG A 403 -30.22 26.49 -8.60
CA ARG A 403 -30.81 27.71 -8.02
C ARG A 403 -30.13 28.99 -8.52
N ARG A 404 -28.80 28.98 -8.67
CA ARG A 404 -28.05 30.12 -9.22
C ARG A 404 -28.36 30.36 -10.69
N LEU A 405 -28.45 29.31 -11.50
CA LEU A 405 -28.84 29.42 -12.91
C LEU A 405 -30.26 29.97 -13.06
N LYS A 406 -31.20 29.49 -12.23
CA LYS A 406 -32.57 30.01 -12.20
C LYS A 406 -32.59 31.50 -11.85
N LEU A 407 -31.87 31.92 -10.81
CA LEU A 407 -31.73 33.35 -10.45
C LEU A 407 -31.08 34.20 -11.55
N CYS A 408 -30.11 33.65 -12.31
CA CYS A 408 -29.52 34.34 -13.46
C CYS A 408 -30.46 34.44 -14.66
N MET A 409 -31.33 33.46 -14.88
CA MET A 409 -32.36 33.52 -15.92
C MET A 409 -33.53 34.44 -15.54
N ASP A 410 -33.84 34.55 -14.25
CA ASP A 410 -34.90 35.41 -13.72
C ASP A 410 -34.47 36.89 -13.54
N LEU A 411 -33.18 37.21 -13.74
CA LEU A 411 -32.69 38.59 -13.74
C LEU A 411 -33.05 39.26 -15.09
N PRO A 412 -33.80 40.37 -15.08
CA PRO A 412 -34.14 41.08 -16.31
C PRO A 412 -32.86 41.61 -16.95
N ILE A 413 -32.62 41.21 -18.20
CA ILE A 413 -31.55 41.71 -19.05
C ILE A 413 -31.78 43.23 -19.23
N ARG A 414 -31.19 44.05 -18.36
CA ARG A 414 -31.09 45.50 -18.61
C ARG A 414 -30.09 45.69 -19.73
N PHE A 415 -30.58 45.85 -20.95
CA PHE A 415 -29.78 46.37 -22.05
C PHE A 415 -29.22 47.74 -21.65
N PRO A 416 -27.89 47.97 -21.74
CA PRO A 416 -27.35 49.29 -21.55
C PRO A 416 -27.89 50.18 -22.67
N TYR A 417 -28.63 51.22 -22.29
CA TYR A 417 -29.02 52.30 -23.18
C TYR A 417 -27.77 52.86 -23.88
N CYS A 418 -27.69 52.73 -25.20
CA CYS A 418 -26.78 53.51 -26.01
C CYS A 418 -27.20 55.00 -25.93
N PRO A 419 -26.35 55.92 -25.47
CA PRO A 419 -26.60 57.34 -25.63
C PRO A 419 -26.37 57.70 -27.11
N SER A 420 -27.39 58.33 -27.71
CA SER A 420 -27.41 58.88 -29.06
C SER A 420 -26.55 60.12 -29.21
#